data_AF-A0A1V5B842-F1
#
_entry.id   AF-A0A1V5B842-F1
#
_cell.length_a   1.000
_cell.length_b   1.000
_cell.length_c   1.000
_cell.angle_alpha   90.00
_cell.angle_beta   90.00
_cell.angle_gamma   90.00
#
_symmetry.space_group_name_H-M   'P 1'
#
loop_
_entity.id
_entity.type
_entity.pdbx_description
1 polymer ?
#
loop_
_entity_poly.entity_id
_entity_poly.type
_entity_poly.pdbx_seq_one_letter_code
_entity_poly.pdbx_strand_id
1 'polypeptide(L)'
;MWAAILRPRQKEEDFRGDGRKPFSEDLLSEIQQLRDEVAQMRRDMDILMAGMAEVKAEIPEYHQQIHETLSLRCQTIARRMDSMEDILALPEIPKPRQSDQRDVLRALLAQNSNGKWIPAKAIRQKMNMGKDEFSRLLKISKDFVEVKENPRDRREKLLKIS
;
A
#
# COMPACT_ATOMS: atom_id res chain seq x y z
N MET A 1 43.41 40.69 90.46
CA MET A 1 44.20 39.44 90.39
C MET A 1 43.29 38.35 89.84
N TRP A 2 43.52 37.94 88.59
CA TRP A 2 42.81 36.85 87.92
C TRP A 2 43.74 35.63 87.90
N ALA A 3 43.36 34.54 88.56
CA ALA A 3 44.05 33.26 88.43
C ALA A 3 43.10 32.12 88.82
N ALA A 4 42.52 31.46 87.81
CA ALA A 4 41.93 30.13 87.97
C ALA A 4 42.11 29.32 86.68
N ILE A 5 43.29 28.69 86.59
CA ILE A 5 43.50 27.32 86.13
C ILE A 5 43.08 27.04 84.67
N LEU A 6 44.03 27.31 83.76
CA LEU A 6 44.18 26.59 82.50
C LEU A 6 44.28 25.09 82.77
N ARG A 7 43.24 24.34 82.39
CA ARG A 7 43.33 22.88 82.27
C ARG A 7 43.74 22.57 80.82
N PRO A 8 44.88 21.91 80.57
CA PRO A 8 45.30 21.56 79.22
C PRO A 8 44.34 20.49 78.69
N ARG A 9 43.62 20.80 77.61
CA ARG A 9 42.81 19.82 76.89
C ARG A 9 43.79 18.87 76.21
N GLN A 10 43.94 17.70 76.81
CA GLN A 10 44.87 16.68 76.39
C GLN A 10 44.59 16.22 74.96
N LYS A 11 45.72 16.14 74.23
CA LYS A 11 46.09 15.12 73.25
C LYS A 11 45.14 14.90 72.07
N GLU A 12 45.62 15.38 70.93
CA GLU A 12 45.66 14.60 69.69
C GLU A 12 45.99 13.13 70.02
N GLU A 13 44.96 12.29 70.13
CA GLU A 13 45.09 10.85 70.07
C GLU A 13 44.56 10.40 68.71
N ASP A 14 45.50 10.06 67.84
CA ASP A 14 45.51 8.83 67.06
C ASP A 14 44.17 8.37 66.47
N PHE A 15 43.90 8.84 65.24
CA PHE A 15 43.21 8.01 64.26
C PHE A 15 44.17 7.71 63.10
N ARG A 16 45.16 6.84 63.35
CA ARG A 16 45.73 6.00 62.30
C ARG A 16 45.00 4.66 62.33
N GLY A 17 44.24 4.36 61.28
CA GLY A 17 43.84 3.00 60.93
C GLY A 17 42.36 2.67 61.07
N ASP A 18 41.51 3.28 60.26
CA ASP A 18 40.53 2.49 59.52
C ASP A 18 40.35 3.17 58.15
N GLY A 19 40.43 2.41 57.06
CA GLY A 19 40.34 2.94 55.69
C GLY A 19 38.95 3.45 55.31
N ARG A 20 38.14 3.85 56.29
CA ARG A 20 36.80 4.41 56.09
C ARG A 20 36.91 5.91 55.93
N LYS A 21 36.51 6.39 54.76
CA LYS A 21 36.32 7.82 54.51
C LYS A 21 35.39 8.40 55.59
N PRO A 22 35.65 9.63 56.08
CA PRO A 22 34.73 10.28 57.00
C PRO A 22 33.36 10.40 56.32
N PHE A 23 32.29 10.11 57.06
CA PHE A 23 30.89 10.17 56.60
C PHE A 23 30.54 11.43 55.77
N SER A 24 31.22 12.54 56.03
CA SER A 24 31.12 13.79 55.26
C SER A 24 31.59 13.68 53.80
N GLU A 25 32.60 12.87 53.52
CA GLU A 25 33.19 12.70 52.19
C GLU A 25 32.33 11.80 51.29
N ASP A 26 31.67 10.79 51.87
CA ASP A 26 30.69 9.96 51.17
C ASP A 26 29.47 10.79 50.75
N LEU A 27 28.95 11.63 51.64
CA LEU A 27 27.86 12.56 51.33
C LEU A 27 28.23 13.56 50.24
N LEU A 28 29.48 14.07 50.24
CA LEU A 28 29.96 14.96 49.18
C LEU A 28 30.03 14.23 47.83
N SER A 29 30.45 12.97 47.82
CA SER A 29 30.46 12.14 46.61
C SER A 29 29.05 11.90 46.06
N GLU A 30 28.08 11.61 46.94
CA GLU A 30 26.69 11.40 46.55
C GLU A 30 26.05 12.69 46.01
N ILE A 31 26.30 13.84 46.65
CA ILE A 31 25.86 15.15 46.14
C ILE A 31 26.46 15.45 44.77
N GLN A 32 27.74 15.13 44.56
CA GLN A 32 28.39 15.34 43.27
C GLN A 32 27.78 14.43 42.19
N GLN A 33 27.55 13.16 42.50
CA GLN A 33 26.89 12.22 41.60
C GLN A 33 25.49 12.71 41.20
N LEU A 34 24.66 13.12 42.17
CA LEU A 34 23.32 13.66 41.90
C LEU A 34 23.37 14.92 41.03
N ARG A 35 24.38 15.78 41.20
CA ARG A 35 24.58 16.96 40.33
C ARG A 35 24.90 16.55 38.90
N ASP A 36 25.74 15.54 38.73
CA ASP A 36 26.12 15.03 37.42
C ASP A 36 24.92 14.36 36.71
N GLU A 37 24.11 13.59 37.45
CA GLU A 37 22.86 13.01 36.96
C GLU A 37 21.84 14.09 36.56
N VAL A 38 21.66 15.14 37.37
CA VAL A 38 20.79 16.28 37.00
C VAL A 38 21.32 17.02 35.79
N ALA A 39 22.64 17.19 35.67
CA ALA A 39 23.24 17.79 34.47
C ALA A 39 23.00 16.93 33.23
N GLN A 40 23.07 15.60 33.38
CA GLN A 40 22.78 14.68 32.28
C GLN A 40 21.30 14.72 31.87
N MET A 41 20.37 14.66 32.83
CA MET A 41 18.94 14.76 32.55
C MET A 41 18.58 16.06 31.82
N ARG A 42 19.25 17.17 32.14
CA ARG A 42 19.06 18.44 31.42
C ARG A 42 19.47 18.31 29.95
N ARG A 43 20.62 17.69 29.67
CA ARG A 43 21.07 17.45 28.29
C ARG A 43 20.09 16.55 27.54
N ASP A 44 19.63 15.47 28.16
CA ASP A 44 18.69 14.54 27.55
C ASP A 44 17.36 15.25 27.24
N MET A 45 16.90 16.12 28.15
CA MET A 45 15.73 16.95 27.94
C MET A 45 15.92 17.92 26.77
N ASP A 46 17.08 18.57 26.66
CA ASP A 46 17.37 19.48 25.53
C ASP A 46 17.35 18.73 24.19
N ILE A 47 17.91 17.52 24.14
CA ILE A 47 17.87 16.65 22.96
C ILE A 47 16.43 16.26 22.60
N LEU A 48 15.63 15.84 23.59
CA LEU A 48 14.22 15.48 23.39
C LEU A 48 13.39 16.68 22.90
N MET A 49 13.62 17.86 23.48
CA MET A 49 12.94 19.09 23.08
C MET A 49 13.30 19.48 21.65
N ALA A 50 14.57 19.32 21.24
CA ALA A 50 15.00 19.54 19.87
C ALA A 50 14.30 18.57 18.89
N GLY A 51 14.27 17.28 19.21
CA GLY A 51 13.58 16.28 18.40
C GLY A 51 12.07 16.51 18.31
N MET A 52 11.44 16.94 19.42
CA MET A 52 10.01 17.29 19.42
C MET A 52 9.74 18.53 18.56
N ALA A 53 10.64 19.51 18.55
CA ALA A 53 10.52 20.69 17.70
C ALA A 53 10.63 20.34 16.21
N GLU A 54 11.52 19.41 15.85
CA GLU A 54 11.68 18.91 14.47
C GLU A 54 10.42 18.18 13.99
N VAL A 55 9.92 17.19 14.74
CA VAL A 55 8.67 16.49 14.40
C VAL A 55 7.49 17.46 14.30
N LYS A 56 7.42 18.44 15.21
CA LYS A 56 6.37 19.47 15.17
C LYS A 56 6.44 20.36 13.93
N ALA A 57 7.65 20.58 13.40
CA ALA A 57 7.85 21.34 12.17
C ALA A 57 7.44 20.56 10.91
N GLU A 58 7.52 19.22 10.93
CA GLU A 58 7.14 18.37 9.78
C GLU A 58 5.63 18.10 9.68
N ILE A 59 4.92 18.07 10.82
CA ILE A 59 3.46 17.77 10.85
C ILE A 59 2.63 18.63 9.87
N PRO A 60 2.83 19.97 9.76
CA PRO A 60 2.07 20.81 8.83
C PRO A 60 2.25 20.42 7.37
N GLU A 61 3.48 20.06 6.97
CA GLU A 61 3.81 19.67 5.61
C GLU A 61 3.11 18.36 5.23
N TYR A 62 3.18 17.34 6.11
CA TYR A 62 2.44 16.10 5.89
C TYR A 62 0.93 16.33 5.86
N HIS A 63 0.41 17.21 6.70
CA HIS A 63 -1.01 17.55 6.70
C HIS A 63 -1.44 18.17 5.36
N GLN A 64 -0.63 19.08 4.82
CA GLN A 64 -0.87 19.69 3.53
C GLN A 64 -0.82 18.67 2.39
N GLN A 65 0.21 17.82 2.35
CA GLN A 65 0.36 16.78 1.32
C GLN A 65 -0.81 15.79 1.33
N ILE A 66 -1.28 15.39 2.52
CA ILE A 66 -2.46 14.54 2.67
C ILE A 66 -3.70 15.25 2.13
N HIS A 67 -3.91 16.51 2.50
CA HIS A 67 -5.07 17.29 2.05
C HIS A 67 -5.10 17.44 0.52
N GLU A 68 -3.97 17.77 -0.10
CA GLU A 68 -3.84 17.89 -1.57
C GLU A 68 -4.12 16.55 -2.26
N THR A 69 -3.54 15.47 -1.77
CA THR A 69 -3.74 14.12 -2.30
C THR A 69 -5.21 13.69 -2.21
N LEU A 70 -5.85 13.94 -1.08
CA LEU A 70 -7.27 13.63 -0.89
C LEU A 70 -8.15 14.46 -1.83
N SER A 71 -7.90 15.76 -1.95
CA SER A 71 -8.64 16.64 -2.87
C SER A 71 -8.56 16.15 -4.31
N LEU A 72 -7.36 15.80 -4.80
CA LEU A 72 -7.18 15.30 -6.16
C LEU A 72 -7.91 13.96 -6.38
N ARG A 73 -7.87 13.06 -5.40
CA ARG A 73 -8.58 11.78 -5.46
C ARG A 73 -10.10 11.98 -5.50
N CYS A 74 -10.64 12.86 -4.65
CA CYS A 74 -12.06 13.20 -4.66
C CYS A 74 -12.49 13.79 -6.01
N GLN A 75 -11.73 14.71 -6.58
CA GLN A 75 -12.02 15.27 -7.91
C GLN A 75 -11.98 14.20 -9.01
N THR A 76 -11.04 13.26 -8.94
CA THR A 76 -10.94 12.18 -9.93
C THR A 76 -12.12 11.22 -9.84
N ILE A 77 -12.57 10.91 -8.62
CA ILE A 77 -13.75 10.08 -8.39
C ILE A 77 -15.00 10.78 -8.89
N ALA A 78 -15.18 12.07 -8.57
CA ALA A 78 -16.32 12.86 -9.04
C ALA A 78 -16.42 12.85 -10.57
N ARG A 79 -15.33 13.16 -11.29
CA ARG A 79 -15.31 13.12 -12.76
C ARG A 79 -15.67 11.74 -13.33
N ARG A 80 -15.23 10.66 -12.68
CA ARG A 80 -15.56 9.29 -13.09
C ARG A 80 -17.03 8.96 -12.82
N MET A 81 -17.59 9.45 -11.72
CA MET A 81 -19.00 9.30 -11.42
C MET A 81 -19.86 10.03 -12.44
N ASP A 82 -19.53 11.29 -12.75
CA ASP A 82 -20.24 12.08 -13.78
C ASP A 82 -20.19 11.36 -15.14
N SER A 83 -19.01 10.89 -15.54
CA SER A 83 -18.84 10.13 -16.80
C SER A 83 -19.65 8.82 -16.82
N MET A 84 -19.80 8.18 -15.66
CA MET A 84 -20.58 6.94 -15.54
C MET A 84 -22.08 7.22 -15.61
N GLU A 85 -22.54 8.31 -15.01
CA GLU A 85 -23.92 8.77 -15.12
C GLU A 85 -24.27 9.10 -16.58
N ASP A 86 -23.38 9.78 -17.31
CA ASP A 86 -23.54 10.03 -18.74
C ASP A 86 -23.68 8.72 -19.54
N ILE A 87 -22.85 7.71 -19.25
CA ILE A 87 -22.90 6.40 -19.91
C ILE A 87 -24.22 5.67 -19.61
N LEU A 88 -24.70 5.74 -18.36
CA LEU A 88 -25.96 5.10 -17.95
C LEU A 88 -27.19 5.83 -18.51
N ALA A 89 -27.07 7.13 -18.78
CA ALA A 89 -28.09 7.93 -19.44
C ALA A 89 -28.15 7.69 -20.96
N LEU A 90 -27.12 7.07 -21.56
CA LEU A 90 -27.19 6.64 -22.95
C LEU A 90 -28.27 5.56 -23.11
N PRO A 91 -29.06 5.61 -24.19
CA PRO A 91 -29.97 4.52 -24.51
C PRO A 91 -29.17 3.22 -24.61
N GLU A 92 -29.67 2.14 -24.01
CA GLU A 92 -29.03 0.83 -24.09
C GLU A 92 -28.67 0.53 -25.55
N ILE A 93 -27.38 0.29 -25.83
CA ILE A 93 -26.97 -0.20 -27.14
C ILE A 93 -27.80 -1.46 -27.39
N PRO A 94 -28.64 -1.49 -28.43
CA PRO A 94 -29.46 -2.65 -28.70
C PRO A 94 -28.52 -3.87 -28.75
N LYS A 95 -28.83 -4.92 -27.98
CA LYS A 95 -28.08 -6.19 -28.06
C LYS A 95 -27.88 -6.50 -29.55
N PRO A 96 -26.64 -6.80 -30.00
CA PRO A 96 -26.34 -6.97 -31.41
C PRO A 96 -27.42 -7.87 -32.01
N ARG A 97 -28.15 -7.36 -33.00
CA ARG A 97 -29.19 -8.16 -33.65
C ARG A 97 -28.50 -9.40 -34.21
N GLN A 98 -29.23 -10.49 -34.38
CA GLN A 98 -28.62 -11.75 -34.88
C GLN A 98 -27.85 -11.54 -36.21
N SER A 99 -28.21 -10.52 -37.01
CA SER A 99 -27.44 -10.06 -38.18
C SER A 99 -26.02 -9.61 -37.82
N ASP A 100 -25.88 -8.72 -36.83
CA ASP A 100 -24.59 -8.19 -36.38
C ASP A 100 -23.69 -9.32 -35.85
N GLN A 101 -24.28 -10.32 -35.19
CA GLN A 101 -23.55 -11.51 -34.73
C GLN A 101 -22.98 -12.35 -35.90
N ARG A 102 -23.68 -12.42 -37.05
CA ARG A 102 -23.19 -13.10 -38.26
C ARG A 102 -22.02 -12.32 -38.88
N ASP A 103 -22.12 -11.00 -38.92
CA ASP A 103 -21.08 -10.14 -39.48
C ASP A 103 -19.81 -10.16 -38.62
N VAL A 104 -19.97 -10.17 -37.29
CA VAL A 104 -18.85 -10.37 -36.35
C VAL A 104 -18.21 -11.75 -36.54
N LEU A 105 -19.01 -12.82 -36.69
CA LEU A 105 -18.48 -14.16 -36.99
C LEU A 105 -17.71 -14.17 -38.31
N ARG A 106 -18.24 -13.53 -39.36
CA ARG A 106 -17.60 -13.42 -40.67
C ARG A 106 -16.28 -12.67 -40.60
N ALA A 107 -16.25 -11.52 -39.91
CA ALA A 107 -15.05 -10.72 -39.71
C ALA A 107 -13.98 -11.49 -38.91
N LEU A 108 -14.38 -12.18 -37.83
CA LEU A 108 -13.48 -13.00 -37.02
C LEU A 108 -12.91 -14.18 -37.83
N LEU A 109 -13.73 -14.86 -38.64
CA LEU A 109 -13.24 -15.92 -39.50
C LEU A 109 -12.32 -15.35 -40.59
N ALA A 110 -12.64 -14.23 -41.23
CA ALA A 110 -11.78 -13.60 -42.24
C ALA A 110 -10.41 -13.22 -41.65
N GLN A 111 -10.39 -12.60 -40.46
CA GLN A 111 -9.16 -12.16 -39.79
C GLN A 111 -8.29 -13.32 -39.28
N ASN A 112 -8.91 -14.40 -38.81
CA ASN A 112 -8.19 -15.48 -38.13
C ASN A 112 -7.95 -16.71 -39.02
N SER A 113 -8.72 -16.87 -40.11
CA SER A 113 -8.59 -18.07 -40.93
C SER A 113 -7.44 -17.93 -41.90
N ASN A 114 -7.25 -16.80 -42.59
CA ASN A 114 -6.31 -16.72 -43.73
C ASN A 114 -6.41 -17.98 -44.63
N GLY A 115 -7.62 -18.52 -44.83
CA GLY A 115 -7.88 -19.77 -45.55
C GLY A 115 -7.65 -21.08 -44.78
N LYS A 116 -7.18 -21.03 -43.53
CA LYS A 116 -6.97 -22.16 -42.61
C LYS A 116 -8.19 -22.47 -41.76
N TRP A 117 -8.28 -23.72 -41.35
CA TRP A 117 -9.30 -24.24 -40.45
C TRP A 117 -9.03 -23.83 -39.00
N ILE A 118 -10.01 -23.18 -38.35
CA ILE A 118 -9.88 -22.69 -36.97
C ILE A 118 -10.80 -23.48 -36.04
N PRO A 119 -10.35 -23.86 -34.83
CA PRO A 119 -11.22 -24.41 -33.80
C PRO A 119 -12.43 -23.52 -33.47
N ALA A 120 -13.63 -24.10 -33.54
CA ALA A 120 -14.88 -23.45 -33.16
C ALA A 120 -14.86 -22.92 -31.72
N LYS A 121 -14.13 -23.60 -30.82
CA LYS A 121 -13.95 -23.18 -29.43
C LYS A 121 -13.25 -21.82 -29.31
N ALA A 122 -12.21 -21.59 -30.12
CA ALA A 122 -11.44 -20.35 -30.09
C ALA A 122 -12.27 -19.16 -30.58
N ILE A 123 -13.04 -19.35 -31.67
CA ILE A 123 -13.93 -18.32 -32.20
C ILE A 123 -15.07 -18.02 -31.22
N ARG A 124 -15.66 -19.05 -30.62
CA ARG A 124 -16.69 -18.88 -29.59
C ARG A 124 -16.20 -18.07 -28.39
N GLN A 125 -14.97 -18.33 -27.92
CA GLN A 125 -14.37 -17.56 -26.83
C GLN A 125 -14.15 -16.10 -27.21
N LYS A 126 -13.67 -15.83 -28.44
CA LYS A 126 -13.53 -14.45 -28.93
C LYS A 126 -14.86 -13.71 -29.03
N MET A 127 -15.96 -14.41 -29.31
CA MET A 127 -17.31 -13.85 -29.32
C MET A 127 -17.98 -13.79 -27.94
N ASN A 128 -17.32 -14.26 -26.88
CA ASN A 128 -17.86 -14.39 -25.52
C ASN A 128 -19.26 -15.06 -25.48
N MET A 129 -19.45 -16.10 -26.29
CA MET A 129 -20.76 -16.69 -26.54
C MET A 129 -20.87 -18.10 -25.94
N GLY A 130 -22.08 -18.47 -25.47
CA GLY A 130 -22.38 -19.82 -24.98
C GLY A 130 -22.36 -20.89 -26.09
N LYS A 131 -22.20 -22.17 -25.74
CA LYS A 131 -22.14 -23.28 -26.71
C LYS A 131 -23.42 -23.38 -27.55
N ASP A 132 -24.58 -23.20 -26.92
CA ASP A 132 -25.89 -23.37 -27.58
C ASP A 132 -26.25 -22.18 -28.46
N GLU A 133 -25.91 -20.96 -28.02
CA GLU A 133 -26.07 -19.74 -28.82
C GLU A 133 -25.14 -19.77 -30.04
N PHE A 134 -23.89 -20.16 -29.86
CA PHE A 134 -22.93 -20.30 -30.95
C PHE A 134 -23.34 -21.41 -31.94
N SER A 135 -23.91 -22.51 -31.45
CA SER A 135 -24.43 -23.58 -32.32
C SER A 135 -25.64 -23.13 -33.14
N ARG A 136 -26.51 -22.28 -32.57
CA ARG A 136 -27.61 -21.66 -33.31
C ARG A 136 -27.09 -20.69 -34.38
N LEU A 137 -26.10 -19.87 -34.05
CA LEU A 137 -25.48 -18.96 -34.99
C LEU A 137 -24.85 -19.70 -36.18
N LEU A 138 -24.13 -20.80 -35.94
CA LEU A 138 -23.56 -21.62 -37.02
C LEU A 138 -24.62 -22.27 -37.92
N LYS A 139 -25.81 -22.60 -37.39
CA LYS A 139 -26.92 -23.14 -38.21
C LYS A 139 -27.47 -22.09 -39.17
N ILE A 140 -27.48 -20.82 -38.77
CA ILE A 140 -27.98 -19.69 -39.57
C ILE A 140 -26.88 -19.18 -40.52
N SER A 141 -25.62 -19.28 -40.13
CA SER A 141 -24.45 -18.83 -40.91
C SER A 141 -23.92 -19.86 -41.90
N LYS A 142 -24.69 -20.89 -42.23
CA LYS A 142 -24.29 -21.95 -43.18
C LYS A 142 -23.92 -21.41 -44.57
N ASP A 143 -24.45 -20.25 -44.93
CA ASP A 143 -24.26 -19.62 -46.25
C ASP A 143 -22.80 -19.19 -46.49
N PHE A 144 -22.00 -18.99 -45.44
CA PHE A 144 -20.62 -18.50 -45.56
C PHE A 144 -19.62 -19.19 -44.62
N VAL A 145 -20.06 -20.16 -43.82
CA VAL A 145 -19.19 -20.89 -42.88
C VAL A 145 -19.17 -22.37 -43.22
N GLU A 146 -18.00 -22.87 -43.57
CA GLU A 146 -17.75 -24.30 -43.67
C GLU A 146 -17.40 -24.87 -42.29
N VAL A 147 -17.99 -26.03 -41.97
CA VAL A 147 -17.76 -26.72 -40.70
C VAL A 147 -17.25 -28.13 -40.98
N LYS A 148 -16.10 -28.48 -40.41
CA LYS A 148 -15.48 -29.81 -40.54
C LYS A 148 -15.13 -30.38 -39.17
N GLU A 149 -15.17 -31.70 -39.00
CA GLU A 149 -14.64 -32.34 -37.81
C GLU A 149 -13.11 -32.27 -37.79
N ASN A 150 -12.52 -32.00 -36.62
CA ASN A 150 -11.07 -32.01 -36.47
C ASN A 150 -10.56 -33.47 -36.60
N PRO A 151 -9.66 -33.79 -37.57
CA PRO A 151 -9.13 -35.13 -37.74
C PRO A 151 -8.37 -35.67 -36.51
N ARG A 152 -7.86 -34.77 -35.66
CA ARG A 152 -7.14 -35.13 -34.43
C ARG A 152 -8.07 -35.31 -33.22
N ASP A 153 -9.20 -34.61 -33.20
CA ASP A 153 -10.21 -34.73 -32.14
C ASP A 153 -11.62 -34.58 -32.72
N ARG A 154 -12.30 -35.71 -32.91
CA ARG A 154 -13.66 -35.74 -33.47
C ARG A 154 -14.69 -34.98 -32.63
N ARG A 155 -14.37 -34.62 -31.38
CA ARG A 155 -15.24 -33.80 -30.52
C ARG A 155 -15.14 -32.31 -30.83
N GLU A 156 -14.12 -31.88 -31.56
CA GLU A 156 -13.89 -30.50 -31.93
C GLU A 156 -14.29 -30.23 -33.39
N LYS A 157 -14.97 -29.10 -33.59
CA LYS A 157 -15.34 -28.62 -34.92
C LYS A 157 -14.37 -27.55 -35.36
N LEU A 158 -13.96 -27.60 -36.61
CA LEU A 158 -13.18 -26.59 -37.28
C LEU A 158 -14.08 -25.76 -38.19
N LEU A 159 -13.83 -24.47 -38.24
CA LEU A 159 -14.55 -23.48 -39.02
C LEU A 159 -13.63 -22.85 -40.04
N LYS A 160 -14.16 -22.56 -41.23
CA LYS A 160 -13.50 -21.78 -42.27
C LYS A 160 -14.55 -20.91 -42.96
N ILE A 161 -14.13 -19.76 -43.48
CA ILE A 161 -14.98 -18.99 -44.39
C ILE A 161 -15.08 -19.74 -45.74
N SER A 162 -16.31 -19.91 -46.24
CA SER A 162 -16.58 -20.50 -47.54
C SER A 162 -16.09 -19.62 -48.69
#